data_AF-A0A6P6J113-F1
#
_entry.id   AF-A0A6P6J113-F1
#
_cell.length_a   1.000
_cell.length_b   1.000
_cell.length_c   1.000
_cell.angle_alpha   90.00
_cell.angle_beta   90.00
_cell.angle_gamma   90.00
#
_symmetry.space_group_name_H-M   'P 1'
#
loop_
_entity.id
_entity.type
_entity.pdbx_description
1 polymer ?
#
loop_
_entity_poly.entity_id
_entity_poly.type
_entity_poly.pdbx_seq_one_letter_code
_entity_poly.pdbx_strand_id
1 'polypeptide(L)'
;MSRTLENPIPVPAEGFVGDWWTPAMMPDPSLDTKELSSISGISVSPSHHPLHSSMALPKTSYSVISAFCSEENIPQCITYINQEVCSLGLTGVSLETKAGVVSAVPVLNLLYEVLQLQKRAQRALHDLETQQLKSSSDLEHLQHSSCRLKDQLEHTRRENSGLHEGERQLQLRIKTLQNCLKSEKEEVQKLQNIVSSRATQYNHDTKRRERECTKLKERLNQLLVDKRDKKLSIEMSNYVGRSDGKRGLWKTSKMEARHEGEMYRALLGDYETRHRSLMTENSELKKVLQLMKKDMIAILSPKKVLVQPEPADDSLEQAVSEDEEESGDCSRESVEQSCEQARQQLTDSIRLQWRKLKSHMQRLDSQASLVACQELERDEMMSRKEQEDEMQRMRLELQQCKEFIHMQQQLLQQQLSSPCDEETAALLNDCYTLEEKERLKEEWRLFSEQKRNFERERKNFTEAAIRLGHERRSFEEDRAAWLKTQFLNMTPFVERKRPALSEAYGALAVSESRLTPLHR
;
A
#
# COMPACT_ATOMS: atom_id res chain seq x y z
N MET A 1 -23.84 -47.82 35.35
CA MET A 1 -24.48 -48.10 34.04
C MET A 1 -25.15 -46.81 33.59
N SER A 2 -24.39 -46.05 32.81
CA SER A 2 -24.69 -44.71 32.35
C SER A 2 -25.63 -44.78 31.13
N ARG A 3 -26.71 -44.00 31.13
CA ARG A 3 -27.47 -43.69 29.92
C ARG A 3 -27.44 -42.18 29.69
N THR A 4 -26.70 -41.87 28.65
CA THR A 4 -26.50 -40.64 27.91
C THR A 4 -27.80 -39.97 27.50
N LEU A 5 -27.92 -38.68 27.81
CA LEU A 5 -28.86 -37.75 27.18
C LEU A 5 -28.11 -37.07 26.03
N GLU A 6 -28.66 -37.21 24.82
CA GLU A 6 -28.20 -36.57 23.59
C GLU A 6 -28.45 -35.06 23.64
N ASN A 7 -27.41 -34.28 23.37
CA ASN A 7 -27.51 -32.86 23.05
C ASN A 7 -27.68 -32.69 21.53
N PRO A 8 -28.65 -31.87 21.05
CA PRO A 8 -28.72 -31.52 19.65
C PRO A 8 -27.72 -30.42 19.28
N ILE A 9 -27.15 -30.58 18.09
CA ILE A 9 -26.15 -29.75 17.41
C ILE A 9 -26.78 -28.40 17.00
N PRO A 10 -26.12 -27.24 17.20
CA PRO A 10 -26.55 -25.98 16.59
C PRO A 10 -26.01 -25.83 15.17
N VAL A 11 -26.92 -25.53 14.24
CA VAL A 11 -26.67 -25.18 12.84
C VAL A 11 -26.15 -23.74 12.75
N PRO A 12 -25.17 -23.40 11.89
CA PRO A 12 -24.67 -22.03 11.76
C PRO A 12 -25.61 -21.19 10.89
N ALA A 13 -25.95 -19.99 11.38
CA ALA A 13 -26.65 -18.97 10.60
C ALA A 13 -25.64 -18.14 9.80
N GLU A 14 -25.77 -18.19 8.47
CA GLU A 14 -25.14 -17.25 7.55
C GLU A 14 -25.88 -15.90 7.54
N GLY A 15 -25.12 -14.81 7.40
CA GLY A 15 -25.57 -13.64 6.65
C GLY A 15 -25.94 -12.39 7.45
N PHE A 16 -24.94 -11.62 7.90
CA PHE A 16 -25.05 -10.15 7.99
C PHE A 16 -23.65 -9.54 7.80
N VAL A 17 -23.30 -9.23 6.56
CA VAL A 17 -22.08 -8.49 6.20
C VAL A 17 -22.42 -7.01 6.32
N GLY A 18 -22.02 -6.39 7.43
CA GLY A 18 -22.10 -4.94 7.63
C GLY A 18 -20.89 -4.25 6.99
N ASP A 19 -21.12 -3.52 5.91
CA ASP A 19 -20.17 -2.56 5.33
C ASP A 19 -20.01 -1.36 6.27
N TRP A 20 -19.07 -1.44 7.21
CA TRP A 20 -18.70 -0.32 8.09
C TRP A 20 -17.29 0.18 7.82
N TRP A 21 -16.92 0.44 6.56
CA TRP A 21 -15.68 1.17 6.25
C TRP A 21 -15.83 1.98 4.96
N THR A 22 -16.30 3.21 5.08
CA THR A 22 -16.03 4.28 4.11
C THR A 22 -15.22 5.36 4.80
N PRO A 23 -13.95 5.58 4.43
CA PRO A 23 -13.19 6.70 4.95
C PRO A 23 -13.80 8.01 4.44
N ALA A 24 -14.17 8.89 5.37
CA ALA A 24 -14.48 10.27 5.06
C ALA A 24 -13.29 10.90 4.34
N MET A 25 -13.54 11.48 3.16
CA MET A 25 -12.57 12.30 2.45
C MET A 25 -12.20 13.50 3.34
N MET A 26 -10.96 13.52 3.81
CA MET A 26 -10.37 14.68 4.48
C MET A 26 -10.26 15.83 3.47
N PRO A 27 -10.52 17.10 3.86
CA PRO A 27 -10.24 18.24 2.99
C PRO A 27 -8.73 18.41 2.82
N ASP A 28 -8.31 18.86 1.63
CA ASP A 28 -6.94 19.21 1.27
C ASP A 28 -6.28 20.16 2.30
N PRO A 29 -5.08 19.86 2.82
CA PRO A 29 -4.31 20.79 3.64
C PRO A 29 -3.44 21.65 2.72
N SER A 30 -4.07 22.49 1.88
CA SER A 30 -3.35 23.48 1.06
C SER A 30 -3.69 24.93 1.38
N LEU A 31 -4.55 25.16 2.37
CA LEU A 31 -4.94 26.48 2.86
C LEU A 31 -4.95 26.42 4.38
N ASP A 32 -3.81 26.69 5.02
CA ASP A 32 -3.68 27.28 6.37
C ASP A 32 -2.23 27.27 6.89
N THR A 33 -1.28 27.68 6.04
CA THR A 33 0.12 27.96 6.46
C THR A 33 0.43 29.45 6.46
N LYS A 34 -0.58 30.33 6.44
CA LYS A 34 -0.40 31.79 6.35
C LYS A 34 -0.58 32.57 7.65
N GLU A 35 -0.95 31.94 8.76
CA GLU A 35 -1.30 32.64 10.02
C GLU A 35 -0.36 32.32 11.21
N LEU A 36 0.79 31.66 10.99
CA LEU A 36 1.76 31.36 12.07
C LEU A 36 3.16 31.96 11.84
N SER A 37 3.31 32.88 10.88
CA SER A 37 4.57 33.56 10.56
C SER A 37 4.75 34.93 11.23
N SER A 38 4.01 35.22 12.31
CA SER A 38 4.08 36.51 13.01
C SER A 38 4.57 36.44 14.45
N ILE A 39 5.60 35.63 14.73
CA ILE A 39 6.47 35.83 15.91
C ILE A 39 7.93 35.59 15.49
N SER A 40 8.44 36.47 14.64
CA SER A 40 9.87 36.55 14.30
C SER A 40 10.31 37.98 14.51
N GLY A 41 10.89 38.25 15.68
CA GLY A 41 11.31 39.60 16.03
C GLY A 41 11.99 39.73 17.39
N ILE A 42 12.78 38.75 17.82
CA ILE A 42 13.80 38.98 18.84
C ILE A 42 15.11 38.42 18.28
N SER A 43 15.76 39.22 17.43
CA SER A 43 17.15 39.00 17.07
C SER A 43 18.00 39.25 18.31
N VAL A 44 18.43 38.19 18.99
CA VAL A 44 19.55 38.29 19.91
C VAL A 44 20.81 38.17 19.06
N SER A 45 21.33 39.32 18.63
CA SER A 45 22.62 39.43 17.95
C SER A 45 23.71 38.76 18.79
N PRO A 46 24.62 37.95 18.20
CA PRO A 46 25.80 37.48 18.91
C PRO A 46 26.81 38.63 18.95
N SER A 47 26.64 39.52 19.92
CA SER A 47 27.69 40.49 20.27
C SER A 47 28.79 39.73 21.01
N HIS A 48 29.73 39.19 20.24
CA HIS A 48 31.06 38.85 20.73
C HIS A 48 31.80 40.13 21.13
N HIS A 49 31.55 40.59 22.36
CA HIS A 49 32.45 41.49 23.05
C HIS A 49 32.67 40.92 24.46
N PRO A 50 33.84 40.32 24.73
CA PRO A 50 34.24 40.07 26.10
C PRO A 50 34.63 41.43 26.69
N LEU A 51 33.66 42.20 27.15
CA LEU A 51 33.90 43.27 28.11
C LEU A 51 34.14 42.59 29.46
N HIS A 52 35.28 41.93 29.59
CA HIS A 52 35.97 41.85 30.87
C HIS A 52 36.30 43.30 31.24
N SER A 53 35.33 44.00 31.84
CA SER A 53 35.63 45.16 32.67
C SER A 53 36.26 44.60 33.93
N SER A 54 37.53 44.20 33.82
CA SER A 54 38.42 44.24 34.95
C SER A 54 38.56 45.72 35.29
N MET A 55 37.64 46.22 36.12
CA MET A 55 37.96 47.31 37.00
C MET A 55 39.02 46.77 37.95
N ALA A 56 40.25 46.69 37.44
CA ALA A 56 41.41 46.62 38.28
C ALA A 56 41.28 47.85 39.20
N LEU A 57 40.92 47.60 40.45
CA LEU A 57 41.15 48.53 41.54
C LEU A 57 42.53 49.13 41.28
N PRO A 58 42.67 50.47 41.18
CA PRO A 58 43.98 51.05 41.03
C PRO A 58 44.81 50.51 42.18
N LYS A 59 45.83 49.69 41.87
CA LYS A 59 46.91 49.42 42.82
C LYS A 59 47.37 50.82 43.22
N THR A 60 47.06 51.20 44.44
CA THR A 60 47.41 52.50 44.99
C THR A 60 48.93 52.53 45.12
N SER A 61 49.61 52.86 44.03
CA SER A 61 50.95 53.43 44.08
C SER A 61 50.79 54.79 44.75
N TYR A 62 50.90 54.78 46.08
CA TYR A 62 51.05 55.99 46.87
C TYR A 62 52.33 56.69 46.39
N SER A 63 52.18 57.69 45.52
CA SER A 63 53.27 58.59 45.13
C SER A 63 53.55 59.50 46.33
N VAL A 64 54.68 59.29 46.98
CA VAL A 64 55.16 60.01 48.18
C VAL A 64 55.55 61.48 47.88
N ILE A 65 55.25 62.03 46.70
CA ILE A 65 55.96 63.21 46.18
C ILE A 65 55.25 64.56 46.47
N SER A 66 54.01 64.60 46.98
CA SER A 66 53.49 65.82 47.62
C SER A 66 52.55 65.50 48.78
N ALA A 67 52.80 66.10 49.94
CA ALA A 67 51.87 65.99 51.06
C ALA A 67 50.56 66.70 50.71
N PHE A 68 49.41 66.03 50.92
CA PHE A 68 48.09 66.60 50.67
C PHE A 68 47.83 67.89 51.48
N CYS A 69 48.35 67.96 52.71
CA CYS A 69 48.24 69.11 53.60
C CYS A 69 49.64 69.64 53.98
N SER A 70 49.83 70.94 53.88
CA SER A 70 50.96 71.74 54.36
C SER A 70 50.45 72.87 55.26
N GLU A 71 51.33 73.58 55.97
CA GLU A 71 50.91 74.66 56.88
C GLU A 71 50.16 75.81 56.17
N GLU A 72 50.44 76.01 54.88
CA GLU A 72 49.88 77.11 54.08
C GLU A 72 48.50 76.80 53.47
N ASN A 73 48.10 75.52 53.41
CA ASN A 73 46.88 75.09 52.72
C ASN A 73 45.81 74.43 53.62
N ILE A 74 46.00 74.47 54.94
CA ILE A 74 45.10 73.90 55.95
C ILE A 74 43.61 74.28 55.73
N PRO A 75 43.22 75.56 55.55
CA PRO A 75 41.81 75.91 55.42
C PRO A 75 41.19 75.37 54.12
N GLN A 76 41.94 75.30 53.03
CA GLN A 76 41.50 74.69 51.77
C GLN A 76 41.35 73.17 51.92
N CYS A 77 42.31 72.50 52.59
CA CYS A 77 42.24 71.06 52.87
C CYS A 77 41.05 70.69 53.75
N ILE A 78 40.75 71.47 54.79
CA ILE A 78 39.57 71.24 55.65
C ILE A 78 38.28 71.41 54.84
N THR A 79 38.20 72.44 54.00
CA THR A 79 37.01 72.67 53.15
C THR A 79 36.79 71.51 52.18
N TYR A 80 37.86 71.05 51.53
CA TYR A 80 37.80 69.91 50.61
C TYR A 80 37.41 68.61 51.32
N ILE A 81 38.05 68.29 52.45
CA ILE A 81 37.71 67.09 53.24
C ILE A 81 36.25 67.15 53.67
N ASN A 82 35.77 68.28 54.18
CA ASN A 82 34.38 68.42 54.60
C ASN A 82 33.40 68.25 53.43
N GLN A 83 33.75 68.73 52.24
CA GLN A 83 32.93 68.53 51.04
C GLN A 83 32.85 67.04 50.64
N GLU A 84 33.97 66.32 50.63
CA GLU A 84 34.02 64.88 50.30
C GLU A 84 33.36 64.02 51.38
N VAL A 85 33.54 64.35 52.64
CA VAL A 85 32.91 63.66 53.77
C VAL A 85 31.40 63.84 53.72
N CYS A 86 30.92 65.06 53.44
CA CYS A 86 29.50 65.33 53.26
C CYS A 86 28.94 64.63 52.01
N SER A 87 29.71 64.48 50.92
CA SER A 87 29.27 63.74 49.72
C SER A 87 29.09 62.24 50.00
N LEU A 88 29.87 61.70 50.94
CA LEU A 88 29.74 60.35 51.46
C LEU A 88 28.65 60.22 52.56
N GLY A 89 27.94 61.30 52.88
CA GLY A 89 26.87 61.33 53.88
C GLY A 89 27.34 61.38 55.33
N LEU A 90 28.61 61.72 55.58
CA LEU A 90 29.21 61.86 56.90
C LEU A 90 29.24 63.32 57.36
N THR A 91 29.41 63.56 58.66
CA THR A 91 29.42 64.93 59.22
C THR A 91 30.83 65.53 59.14
N GLY A 92 30.94 66.72 58.53
CA GLY A 92 32.21 67.46 58.42
C GLY A 92 32.77 67.88 59.79
N VAL A 93 34.09 68.05 59.87
CA VAL A 93 34.80 68.46 61.08
C VAL A 93 35.01 69.98 61.09
N SER A 94 34.58 70.64 62.16
CA SER A 94 34.94 72.03 62.47
C SER A 94 36.11 72.05 63.45
N LEU A 95 37.25 72.60 63.03
CA LEU A 95 38.44 72.71 63.85
C LEU A 95 38.35 74.00 64.68
N GLU A 96 37.61 73.98 65.80
CA GLU A 96 37.54 75.13 66.72
C GLU A 96 38.77 75.17 67.63
N THR A 97 39.64 76.16 67.41
CA THR A 97 40.83 76.41 68.25
C THR A 97 40.45 77.20 69.50
N LYS A 98 40.11 76.51 70.59
CA LYS A 98 39.95 77.17 71.91
C LYS A 98 41.28 77.08 72.66
N ALA A 99 41.86 78.24 72.97
CA ALA A 99 43.11 78.38 73.74
C ALA A 99 44.39 77.73 73.13
N GLY A 100 44.51 77.73 71.80
CA GLY A 100 45.74 77.30 71.10
C GLY A 100 45.93 75.80 70.95
N VAL A 101 44.98 74.97 71.41
CA VAL A 101 45.02 73.50 71.26
C VAL A 101 43.87 73.04 70.37
N VAL A 102 44.20 72.42 69.25
CA VAL A 102 43.22 71.77 68.36
C VAL A 102 42.72 70.49 69.00
N SER A 103 41.40 70.33 69.13
CA SER A 103 40.81 69.07 69.61
C SER A 103 40.91 67.99 68.53
N ALA A 104 41.65 66.91 68.81
CA ALA A 104 41.82 65.78 67.89
C ALA A 104 40.58 64.87 67.81
N VAL A 105 39.63 65.00 68.74
CA VAL A 105 38.50 64.07 68.90
C VAL A 105 37.58 64.04 67.67
N PRO A 106 37.13 65.17 67.09
CA PRO A 106 36.27 65.15 65.91
C PRO A 106 36.94 64.53 64.68
N VAL A 107 38.25 64.76 64.53
CA VAL A 107 39.07 64.20 63.43
C VAL A 107 39.20 62.69 63.57
N LEU A 108 39.47 62.19 64.79
CA LEU A 108 39.58 60.75 65.04
C LEU A 108 38.24 60.02 64.87
N ASN A 109 37.13 60.63 65.29
CA ASN A 109 35.79 60.08 65.08
C ASN A 109 35.43 60.05 63.59
N LEU A 110 35.70 61.13 62.85
CA LEU A 110 35.52 61.15 61.39
C LEU A 110 36.36 60.07 60.71
N LEU A 111 37.64 59.93 61.08
CA LEU A 111 38.52 58.89 60.54
C LEU A 111 37.97 57.49 60.83
N TYR A 112 37.45 57.27 62.04
CA TYR A 112 36.81 56.00 62.40
C TYR A 112 35.56 55.75 61.54
N GLU A 113 34.69 56.73 61.34
CA GLU A 113 33.50 56.60 60.48
C GLU A 113 33.87 56.29 59.03
N VAL A 114 34.88 56.97 58.47
CA VAL A 114 35.41 56.70 57.12
C VAL A 114 35.96 55.27 57.02
N LEU A 115 36.74 54.82 58.00
CA LEU A 115 37.25 53.44 58.03
C LEU A 115 36.12 52.41 58.13
N GLN A 116 35.07 52.68 58.90
CA GLN A 116 33.90 51.79 58.98
C GLN A 116 33.11 51.78 57.68
N LEU A 117 32.95 52.93 57.04
CA LEU A 117 32.29 53.04 55.74
C LEU A 117 33.07 52.28 54.67
N GLN A 118 34.40 52.43 54.62
CA GLN A 118 35.26 51.68 53.71
C GLN A 118 35.13 50.17 53.92
N LYS A 119 35.17 49.69 55.17
CA LYS A 119 35.00 48.26 55.48
C LYS A 119 33.62 47.73 55.09
N ARG A 120 32.56 48.54 55.21
CA ARG A 120 31.20 48.16 54.76
C ARG A 120 31.11 48.13 53.24
N ALA A 121 31.66 49.14 52.56
CA ALA A 121 31.70 49.21 51.10
C ALA A 121 32.50 48.03 50.51
N GLN A 122 33.64 47.67 51.09
CA GLN A 122 34.43 46.51 50.67
C GLN A 122 33.66 45.19 50.81
N ARG A 123 32.92 45.01 51.92
CA ARG A 123 32.06 43.83 52.09
C ARG A 123 30.94 43.80 51.05
N ALA A 124 30.25 44.91 50.83
CA ALA A 124 29.21 45.01 49.82
C ALA A 124 29.72 44.75 48.40
N LEU A 125 30.92 45.25 48.05
CA LEU A 125 31.57 44.96 46.77
C LEU A 125 31.86 43.48 46.62
N HIS A 126 32.43 42.83 47.65
CA HIS A 126 32.69 41.40 47.62
C HIS A 126 31.39 40.59 47.48
N ASP A 127 30.33 40.96 48.20
CA ASP A 127 29.02 40.31 48.08
C ASP A 127 28.46 40.44 46.64
N LEU A 128 28.58 41.63 46.03
CA LEU A 128 28.17 41.86 44.64
C LEU A 128 29.01 41.05 43.63
N GLU A 129 30.34 40.96 43.81
CA GLU A 129 31.22 40.14 42.97
C GLU A 129 30.83 38.65 43.05
N THR A 130 30.55 38.13 44.25
CA THR A 130 30.11 36.74 44.42
C THR A 130 28.73 36.51 43.80
N GLN A 131 27.82 37.46 43.92
CA GLN A 131 26.50 37.40 43.29
C GLN A 131 26.61 37.43 41.76
N GLN A 132 27.50 38.26 41.22
CA GLN A 132 27.79 38.33 39.79
C GLN A 132 28.31 36.98 39.27
N LEU A 133 29.26 36.37 39.97
CA LEU A 133 29.80 35.06 39.58
C LEU A 133 28.71 33.96 39.58
N LYS A 134 27.86 33.93 40.60
CA LYS A 134 26.72 32.99 40.67
C LYS A 134 25.76 33.21 39.50
N SER A 135 25.33 34.45 39.27
CA SER A 135 24.43 34.78 38.17
C SER A 135 25.03 34.48 36.79
N SER A 136 26.35 34.65 36.61
CA SER A 136 27.04 34.29 35.37
C SER A 136 26.99 32.77 35.13
N SER A 137 27.28 31.99 36.17
CA SER A 137 27.19 30.53 36.11
C SER A 137 25.77 30.06 35.78
N ASP A 138 24.75 30.64 36.41
CA ASP A 138 23.35 30.31 36.16
C ASP A 138 22.95 30.63 34.72
N LEU A 139 23.40 31.76 34.19
CA LEU A 139 23.16 32.16 32.80
C LEU A 139 23.81 31.19 31.81
N GLU A 140 25.06 30.78 32.06
CA GLU A 140 25.77 29.79 31.23
C GLU A 140 25.06 28.43 31.25
N HIS A 141 24.60 27.97 32.43
CA HIS A 141 23.81 26.75 32.54
C HIS A 141 22.50 26.85 31.76
N LEU A 142 21.79 27.97 31.87
CA LEU A 142 20.55 28.20 31.14
C LEU A 142 20.80 28.22 29.62
N GLN A 143 21.88 28.88 29.17
CA GLN A 143 22.27 28.90 27.77
C GLN A 143 22.60 27.50 27.23
N HIS A 144 23.40 26.72 27.94
CA HIS A 144 23.70 25.33 27.56
C HIS A 144 22.44 24.47 27.50
N SER A 145 21.55 24.60 28.48
CA SER A 145 20.28 23.88 28.50
C SER A 145 19.38 24.27 27.33
N SER A 146 19.32 25.57 27.00
CA SER A 146 18.56 26.11 25.87
C SER A 146 19.10 25.60 24.54
N CYS A 147 20.42 25.60 24.34
CA CYS A 147 21.05 25.05 23.13
C CYS A 147 20.72 23.56 22.96
N ARG A 148 20.86 22.76 24.02
CA ARG A 148 20.53 21.33 23.98
C ARG A 148 19.07 21.07 23.63
N LEU A 149 18.14 21.83 24.21
CA LEU A 149 16.71 21.70 23.91
C LEU A 149 16.40 22.12 22.47
N LYS A 150 17.06 23.14 21.94
CA LYS A 150 16.94 23.53 20.52
C LYS A 150 17.42 22.43 19.59
N ASP A 151 18.56 21.82 19.86
CA ASP A 151 19.09 20.72 19.04
C ASP A 151 18.15 19.51 19.04
N GLN A 152 17.57 19.18 20.20
CA GLN A 152 16.57 18.12 20.33
C GLN A 152 15.29 18.45 19.55
N LEU A 153 14.81 19.69 19.63
CA LEU A 153 13.63 20.15 18.87
C LEU A 153 13.87 20.08 17.36
N GLU A 154 15.03 20.50 16.89
CA GLU A 154 15.36 20.40 15.47
C GLU A 154 15.49 18.94 15.01
N HIS A 155 16.03 18.08 15.87
CA HIS A 155 16.14 16.65 15.59
C HIS A 155 14.75 16.01 15.45
N THR A 156 13.86 16.19 16.42
CA THR A 156 12.49 15.66 16.35
C THR A 156 11.71 16.27 15.19
N ARG A 157 11.93 17.55 14.86
CA ARG A 157 11.33 18.18 13.67
C ARG A 157 11.78 17.52 12.36
N ARG A 158 13.06 17.15 12.24
CA ARG A 158 13.59 16.44 11.07
C ARG A 158 13.02 15.02 10.98
N GLU A 159 12.95 14.30 12.09
CA GLU A 159 12.35 12.97 12.15
C GLU A 159 10.86 13.01 11.77
N ASN A 160 10.10 13.97 12.31
CA ASN A 160 8.68 14.14 12.01
C ASN A 160 8.46 14.45 10.52
N SER A 161 9.29 15.31 9.93
CA SER A 161 9.27 15.56 8.47
C SER A 161 9.50 14.27 7.66
N GLY A 162 10.42 13.41 8.12
CA GLY A 162 10.68 12.11 7.50
C GLY A 162 9.49 11.14 7.61
N LEU A 163 8.84 11.09 8.78
CA LEU A 163 7.64 10.29 9.00
C LEU A 163 6.47 10.75 8.13
N HIS A 164 6.23 12.06 8.04
CA HIS A 164 5.18 12.62 7.18
C HIS A 164 5.39 12.29 5.69
N GLU A 165 6.63 12.35 5.20
CA GLU A 165 6.93 11.95 3.81
C GLU A 165 6.72 10.45 3.60
N GLY A 166 7.11 9.61 4.57
CA GLY A 166 6.82 8.17 4.55
C GLY A 166 5.31 7.86 4.53
N GLU A 167 4.54 8.57 5.35
CA GLU A 167 3.08 8.48 5.36
C GLU A 167 2.48 8.86 4.00
N ARG A 168 2.93 9.98 3.42
CA ARG A 168 2.49 10.44 2.09
C ARG A 168 2.73 9.38 1.01
N GLN A 169 3.90 8.74 1.02
CA GLN A 169 4.23 7.67 0.07
C GLN A 169 3.35 6.43 0.25
N LEU A 170 3.10 6.01 1.50
CA LEU A 170 2.19 4.90 1.80
C LEU A 170 0.76 5.21 1.37
N GLN A 171 0.26 6.42 1.64
CA GLN A 171 -1.05 6.87 1.18
C GLN A 171 -1.17 6.84 -0.35
N LEU A 172 -0.13 7.27 -1.08
CA LEU A 172 -0.12 7.19 -2.54
C LEU A 172 -0.17 5.72 -3.01
N ARG A 173 0.63 4.84 -2.39
CA ARG A 173 0.63 3.41 -2.72
C ARG A 173 -0.71 2.75 -2.46
N ILE A 174 -1.38 3.09 -1.35
CA ILE A 174 -2.73 2.63 -1.03
C ILE A 174 -3.71 3.08 -2.12
N LYS A 175 -3.69 4.35 -2.51
CA LYS A 175 -4.55 4.88 -3.60
C LYS A 175 -4.33 4.14 -4.92
N THR A 176 -3.08 3.88 -5.29
CA THR A 176 -2.75 3.11 -6.50
C THR A 176 -3.32 1.70 -6.43
N LEU A 177 -3.11 0.98 -5.31
CA LEU A 177 -3.63 -0.38 -5.12
C LEU A 177 -5.15 -0.42 -5.11
N GLN A 178 -5.82 0.57 -4.52
CA GLN A 178 -7.27 0.70 -4.54
C GLN A 178 -7.80 0.87 -5.97
N ASN A 179 -7.12 1.66 -6.80
CA ASN A 179 -7.49 1.83 -8.21
C ASN A 179 -7.31 0.53 -9.01
N CYS A 180 -6.19 -0.19 -8.80
CA CYS A 180 -5.99 -1.51 -9.41
C CYS A 180 -7.06 -2.52 -8.97
N LEU A 181 -7.37 -2.56 -7.67
CA LEU A 181 -8.42 -3.44 -7.17
C LEU A 181 -9.78 -3.12 -7.80
N LYS A 182 -10.08 -1.83 -7.98
CA LYS A 182 -11.31 -1.40 -8.64
C LYS A 182 -11.36 -1.86 -10.10
N SER A 183 -10.28 -1.67 -10.87
CA SER A 183 -10.23 -2.14 -12.26
C SER A 183 -10.36 -3.65 -12.37
N GLU A 184 -9.69 -4.41 -11.50
CA GLU A 184 -9.81 -5.88 -11.47
C GLU A 184 -11.24 -6.33 -11.14
N LYS A 185 -11.91 -5.66 -10.19
CA LYS A 185 -13.34 -5.94 -9.89
C LYS A 185 -14.24 -5.69 -11.10
N GLU A 186 -14.00 -4.61 -11.83
CA GLU A 186 -14.76 -4.29 -13.06
C GLU A 186 -14.52 -5.34 -14.15
N GLU A 187 -13.29 -5.82 -14.34
CA GLU A 187 -12.97 -6.89 -15.28
C GLU A 187 -13.59 -8.23 -14.88
N VAL A 188 -13.51 -8.61 -13.60
CA VAL A 188 -14.19 -9.81 -13.09
C VAL A 188 -15.70 -9.72 -13.32
N GLN A 189 -16.32 -8.56 -13.08
CA GLN A 189 -17.75 -8.38 -13.33
C GLN A 189 -18.10 -8.51 -14.83
N LYS A 190 -17.27 -7.95 -15.73
CA LYS A 190 -17.43 -8.11 -17.18
C LYS A 190 -17.34 -9.59 -17.58
N LEU A 191 -16.33 -10.30 -17.10
CA LEU A 191 -16.16 -11.73 -17.38
C LEU A 191 -17.33 -12.56 -16.84
N GLN A 192 -17.80 -12.25 -15.63
CA GLN A 192 -18.97 -12.91 -15.04
C GLN A 192 -20.22 -12.73 -15.91
N ASN A 193 -20.44 -11.53 -16.46
CA ASN A 193 -21.55 -11.26 -17.38
C ASN A 193 -21.41 -12.04 -18.70
N ILE A 194 -20.18 -12.17 -19.23
CA ILE A 194 -19.91 -12.99 -20.42
C ILE A 194 -20.16 -14.47 -20.14
N VAL A 195 -19.72 -15.00 -19.00
CA VAL A 195 -19.95 -16.40 -18.61
C VAL A 195 -21.44 -16.67 -18.45
N SER A 196 -22.17 -15.78 -17.76
CA SER A 196 -23.62 -15.88 -17.59
C SER A 196 -24.36 -15.87 -18.93
N SER A 197 -24.04 -14.93 -19.83
CA SER A 197 -24.65 -14.87 -21.16
C SER A 197 -24.32 -16.07 -22.03
N ARG A 198 -23.11 -16.61 -21.95
CA ARG A 198 -22.75 -17.88 -22.62
C ARG A 198 -23.53 -19.06 -22.03
N ALA A 199 -23.67 -19.14 -20.71
CA ALA A 199 -24.42 -20.23 -20.08
C ALA A 199 -25.90 -20.22 -20.50
N THR A 200 -26.53 -19.05 -20.63
CA THR A 200 -27.91 -18.96 -21.15
C THR A 200 -27.97 -19.38 -22.62
N GLN A 201 -27.04 -18.92 -23.46
CA GLN A 201 -26.95 -19.31 -24.86
C GLN A 201 -26.79 -20.83 -25.03
N TYR A 202 -25.86 -21.47 -24.32
CA TYR A 202 -25.67 -22.92 -24.34
C TYR A 202 -26.91 -23.68 -23.89
N ASN A 203 -27.62 -23.19 -22.86
CA ASN A 203 -28.87 -23.79 -22.43
C ASN A 203 -29.95 -23.72 -23.51
N HIS A 204 -30.07 -22.59 -24.21
CA HIS A 204 -31.02 -22.45 -25.32
C HIS A 204 -30.68 -23.40 -26.49
N ASP A 205 -29.41 -23.47 -26.88
CA ASP A 205 -28.94 -24.37 -27.95
C ASP A 205 -29.08 -25.84 -27.59
N THR A 206 -28.81 -26.20 -26.34
CA THR A 206 -29.00 -27.57 -25.83
C THR A 206 -30.47 -27.96 -25.87
N LYS A 207 -31.38 -27.12 -25.36
CA LYS A 207 -32.83 -27.36 -25.44
C LYS A 207 -33.33 -27.42 -26.88
N ARG A 208 -32.75 -26.63 -27.79
CA ARG A 208 -33.07 -26.71 -29.23
C ARG A 208 -32.66 -28.06 -29.81
N ARG A 209 -31.42 -28.51 -29.56
CA ARG A 209 -30.93 -29.81 -30.01
C ARG A 209 -31.72 -30.97 -29.40
N GLU A 210 -32.08 -30.90 -28.12
CA GLU A 210 -32.94 -31.90 -27.47
C GLU A 210 -34.30 -32.04 -28.16
N ARG A 211 -34.93 -30.92 -28.55
CA ARG A 211 -36.18 -30.91 -29.31
C ARG A 211 -36.02 -31.49 -30.72
N GLU A 212 -34.87 -31.31 -31.35
CA GLU A 212 -34.57 -31.90 -32.66
C GLU A 212 -34.31 -33.41 -32.54
N CYS A 213 -33.56 -33.85 -31.53
CA CYS A 213 -33.33 -35.25 -31.23
C CYS A 213 -34.63 -36.00 -30.88
N THR A 214 -35.51 -35.40 -30.08
CA THR A 214 -36.83 -35.98 -29.77
C THR A 214 -37.68 -36.14 -31.02
N LYS A 215 -37.78 -35.11 -31.87
CA LYS A 215 -38.46 -35.21 -33.17
C LYS A 215 -37.87 -36.30 -34.07
N LEU A 216 -36.55 -36.44 -34.12
CA LEU A 216 -35.90 -37.50 -34.91
C LEU A 216 -36.17 -38.88 -34.33
N LYS A 217 -36.15 -39.03 -33.00
CA LYS A 217 -36.53 -40.28 -32.31
C LYS A 217 -37.99 -40.65 -32.60
N GLU A 218 -38.91 -39.69 -32.54
CA GLU A 218 -40.33 -39.90 -32.87
C GLU A 218 -40.51 -40.34 -34.33
N ARG A 219 -39.83 -39.68 -35.29
CA ARG A 219 -39.86 -40.09 -36.70
C ARG A 219 -39.31 -41.50 -36.92
N LEU A 220 -38.20 -41.83 -36.25
CA LEU A 220 -37.62 -43.17 -36.32
C LEU A 220 -38.60 -44.21 -35.75
N ASN A 221 -39.19 -43.94 -34.59
CA ASN A 221 -40.19 -44.81 -33.99
C ASN A 221 -41.40 -44.98 -34.90
N GLN A 222 -41.91 -43.90 -35.51
CA GLN A 222 -43.00 -43.97 -36.48
C GLN A 222 -42.62 -44.85 -37.67
N LEU A 223 -41.42 -44.70 -38.24
CA LEU A 223 -40.94 -45.56 -39.32
C LEU A 223 -40.80 -47.02 -38.90
N LEU A 224 -40.40 -47.30 -37.66
CA LEU A 224 -40.30 -48.66 -37.13
C LEU A 224 -41.68 -49.29 -36.90
N VAL A 225 -42.67 -48.53 -36.43
CA VAL A 225 -44.07 -48.97 -36.28
C VAL A 225 -44.71 -49.18 -37.66
N ASP A 226 -44.61 -48.20 -38.55
CA ASP A 226 -45.11 -48.28 -39.93
C ASP A 226 -44.52 -49.48 -40.69
N LYS A 227 -43.26 -49.85 -40.44
CA LYS A 227 -42.65 -51.05 -41.05
C LYS A 227 -43.16 -52.37 -40.48
N ARG A 228 -43.65 -52.41 -39.24
CA ARG A 228 -44.33 -53.59 -38.71
C ARG A 228 -45.73 -53.75 -39.30
N ASP A 229 -46.44 -52.63 -39.50
CA ASP A 229 -47.79 -52.63 -40.04
C ASP A 229 -47.82 -52.77 -41.58
N LYS A 230 -46.76 -52.36 -42.28
CA LYS A 230 -46.58 -52.51 -43.74
C LYS A 230 -45.84 -53.78 -44.16
N LYS A 231 -46.00 -54.88 -43.42
CA LYS A 231 -45.74 -56.22 -43.99
C LYS A 231 -46.90 -56.56 -44.94
N LEU A 232 -47.01 -55.80 -46.04
CA LEU A 232 -47.71 -56.04 -47.31
C LEU A 232 -47.85 -54.68 -48.03
N SER A 233 -47.32 -54.62 -49.24
CA SER A 233 -47.41 -53.52 -50.23
C SER A 233 -46.21 -52.56 -50.31
N ILE A 234 -45.38 -52.82 -51.31
CA ILE A 234 -44.52 -51.83 -51.95
C ILE A 234 -45.45 -50.98 -52.82
N GLU A 235 -45.71 -49.74 -52.42
CA GLU A 235 -46.41 -48.77 -53.26
C GLU A 235 -45.48 -47.59 -53.52
N MET A 236 -44.93 -47.53 -54.74
CA MET A 236 -44.18 -46.39 -55.24
C MET A 236 -45.14 -45.23 -55.49
N SER A 237 -45.27 -44.31 -54.54
CA SER A 237 -45.98 -43.05 -54.76
C SER A 237 -45.03 -41.85 -54.77
N ASN A 238 -44.34 -41.71 -55.89
CA ASN A 238 -43.96 -40.38 -56.39
C ASN A 238 -45.12 -39.84 -57.22
N TYR A 239 -45.97 -39.02 -56.61
CA TYR A 239 -46.69 -37.98 -57.34
C TYR A 239 -46.34 -36.63 -56.72
N VAL A 240 -45.28 -36.01 -57.24
CA VAL A 240 -45.07 -34.56 -57.06
C VAL A 240 -45.96 -33.86 -58.08
N GLY A 241 -47.18 -33.56 -57.67
CA GLY A 241 -48.11 -32.75 -58.44
C GLY A 241 -48.81 -31.76 -57.52
N ARG A 242 -48.32 -30.52 -57.44
CA ARG A 242 -49.12 -29.38 -56.96
C ARG A 242 -49.48 -28.52 -58.16
N SER A 243 -50.76 -28.21 -58.29
CA SER A 243 -51.37 -27.44 -59.39
C SER A 243 -51.18 -25.91 -59.31
N ASP A 244 -50.41 -25.40 -58.34
CA ASP A 244 -50.29 -23.95 -58.08
C ASP A 244 -48.99 -23.31 -58.63
N GLY A 245 -48.08 -24.05 -59.26
CA GLY A 245 -46.91 -23.48 -59.97
C GLY A 245 -45.91 -22.64 -59.15
N LYS A 246 -46.19 -22.33 -57.88
CA LYS A 246 -45.30 -21.58 -56.98
C LYS A 246 -44.65 -22.54 -56.00
N ARG A 247 -43.36 -22.78 -56.22
CA ARG A 247 -42.50 -23.52 -55.30
C ARG A 247 -42.27 -22.60 -54.09
N GLY A 248 -42.64 -23.03 -52.87
CA GLY A 248 -41.99 -22.52 -51.68
C GLY A 248 -40.48 -22.70 -51.85
N LEU A 249 -39.66 -21.81 -51.31
CA LEU A 249 -38.20 -21.89 -51.44
C LEU A 249 -37.67 -23.06 -50.59
N TRP A 250 -37.96 -24.29 -51.00
CA TRP A 250 -37.33 -25.49 -50.46
C TRP A 250 -35.85 -25.42 -50.81
N LYS A 251 -34.99 -25.86 -49.88
CA LYS A 251 -33.57 -26.07 -50.15
C LYS A 251 -33.45 -26.84 -51.46
N THR A 252 -33.09 -26.13 -52.52
CA THR A 252 -32.89 -26.74 -53.82
C THR A 252 -31.54 -27.41 -53.77
N SER A 253 -31.38 -28.55 -54.46
CA SER A 253 -30.07 -29.18 -54.63
C SER A 253 -29.01 -28.17 -55.14
N LYS A 254 -29.41 -27.11 -55.85
CA LYS A 254 -28.53 -25.98 -56.20
C LYS A 254 -28.06 -25.14 -54.99
N MET A 255 -28.90 -24.91 -53.98
CA MET A 255 -28.53 -24.15 -52.77
C MET A 255 -27.74 -25.01 -51.79
N GLU A 256 -28.06 -26.30 -51.65
CA GLU A 256 -27.23 -27.24 -50.90
C GLU A 256 -25.87 -27.45 -51.59
N ALA A 257 -25.81 -27.59 -52.91
CA ALA A 257 -24.54 -27.62 -53.65
C ALA A 257 -23.73 -26.31 -53.54
N ARG A 258 -24.41 -25.15 -53.38
CA ARG A 258 -23.74 -23.87 -53.11
C ARG A 258 -23.16 -23.84 -51.70
N HIS A 259 -23.91 -24.25 -50.68
CA HIS A 259 -23.44 -24.31 -49.29
C HIS A 259 -22.38 -25.39 -49.08
N GLU A 260 -22.51 -26.56 -49.71
CA GLU A 260 -21.48 -27.58 -49.74
C GLU A 260 -20.24 -27.08 -50.48
N GLY A 261 -20.39 -26.37 -51.61
CA GLY A 261 -19.28 -25.74 -52.31
C GLY A 261 -18.57 -24.65 -51.49
N GLU A 262 -19.33 -23.85 -50.73
CA GLU A 262 -18.79 -22.87 -49.78
C GLU A 262 -18.09 -23.56 -48.60
N MET A 263 -18.63 -24.67 -48.10
CA MET A 263 -18.02 -25.49 -47.05
C MET A 263 -16.72 -26.15 -47.52
N TYR A 264 -16.71 -26.76 -48.72
CA TYR A 264 -15.49 -27.31 -49.31
C TYR A 264 -14.45 -26.22 -49.57
N ARG A 265 -14.88 -25.03 -50.01
CA ARG A 265 -13.98 -23.87 -50.19
C ARG A 265 -13.41 -23.38 -48.86
N ALA A 266 -14.21 -23.32 -47.80
CA ALA A 266 -13.74 -22.96 -46.46
C ALA A 266 -12.73 -24.00 -45.94
N LEU A 267 -13.06 -25.29 -46.06
CA LEU A 267 -12.18 -26.38 -45.66
C LEU A 267 -10.84 -26.37 -46.43
N LEU A 268 -10.88 -26.16 -47.75
CA LEU A 268 -9.67 -26.00 -48.56
C LEU A 268 -8.87 -24.76 -48.13
N GLY A 269 -9.53 -23.64 -47.83
CA GLY A 269 -8.88 -22.44 -47.27
C GLY A 269 -8.19 -22.70 -45.93
N ASP A 270 -8.80 -23.51 -45.06
CA ASP A 270 -8.21 -23.93 -43.78
C ASP A 270 -6.99 -24.85 -44.00
N TYR A 271 -7.04 -25.74 -44.99
CA TYR A 271 -5.89 -26.56 -45.38
C TYR A 271 -4.77 -25.72 -46.00
N GLU A 272 -5.09 -24.73 -46.84
CA GLU A 272 -4.12 -23.82 -47.46
C GLU A 272 -3.47 -22.89 -46.43
N THR A 273 -4.23 -22.36 -45.47
CA THR A 273 -3.70 -21.56 -44.35
C THR A 273 -2.80 -22.41 -43.47
N ARG A 274 -3.21 -23.63 -43.13
CA ARG A 274 -2.39 -24.57 -42.34
C ARG A 274 -1.13 -24.99 -43.09
N HIS A 275 -1.22 -25.24 -44.39
CA HIS A 275 -0.07 -25.55 -45.23
C HIS A 275 0.91 -24.37 -45.29
N ARG A 276 0.41 -23.13 -45.45
CA ARG A 276 1.24 -21.92 -45.36
C ARG A 276 1.92 -21.78 -44.00
N SER A 277 1.19 -21.98 -42.90
CA SER A 277 1.74 -21.95 -41.54
C SER A 277 2.83 -23.01 -41.33
N LEU A 278 2.61 -24.23 -41.84
CA LEU A 278 3.61 -25.29 -41.78
C LEU A 278 4.85 -24.96 -42.63
N MET A 279 4.67 -24.34 -43.78
CA MET A 279 5.79 -23.92 -44.63
C MET A 279 6.60 -22.79 -43.98
N THR A 280 5.95 -21.84 -43.29
CA THR A 280 6.66 -20.81 -42.51
C THR A 280 7.41 -21.42 -41.34
N GLU A 281 6.77 -22.29 -40.56
CA GLU A 281 7.41 -23.00 -39.45
C GLU A 281 8.59 -23.85 -39.95
N ASN A 282 8.43 -24.58 -41.05
CA ASN A 282 9.51 -25.36 -41.66
C ASN A 282 10.69 -24.47 -42.10
N SER A 283 10.41 -23.27 -42.60
CA SER A 283 11.46 -22.30 -42.95
C SER A 283 12.18 -21.76 -41.71
N GLU A 284 11.48 -21.56 -40.60
CA GLU A 284 12.04 -21.11 -39.33
C GLU A 284 12.87 -22.22 -38.68
N LEU A 285 12.37 -23.46 -38.66
CA LEU A 285 13.10 -24.65 -38.21
C LEU A 285 14.38 -24.86 -39.03
N LYS A 286 14.34 -24.65 -40.35
CA LYS A 286 15.55 -24.67 -41.19
C LYS A 286 16.54 -23.56 -40.80
N LYS A 287 16.08 -22.35 -40.49
CA LYS A 287 16.96 -21.26 -40.01
C LYS A 287 17.60 -21.62 -38.67
N VAL A 288 16.83 -22.11 -37.71
CA VAL A 288 17.33 -22.55 -36.40
C VAL A 288 18.34 -23.70 -36.56
N LEU A 289 18.05 -24.68 -37.42
CA LEU A 289 18.98 -25.77 -37.71
C LEU A 289 20.29 -25.28 -38.34
N GLN A 290 20.25 -24.29 -39.23
CA GLN A 290 21.47 -23.68 -39.79
C GLN A 290 22.25 -22.87 -38.74
N LEU A 291 21.57 -22.17 -37.84
CA LEU A 291 22.21 -21.48 -36.71
C LEU A 291 22.87 -22.49 -35.76
N MET A 292 22.16 -23.54 -35.35
CA MET A 292 22.72 -24.61 -34.53
C MET A 292 23.91 -25.28 -35.23
N LYS A 293 23.83 -25.55 -36.54
CA LYS A 293 24.95 -26.07 -37.32
C LYS A 293 26.14 -25.12 -37.28
N LYS A 294 25.93 -23.81 -37.46
CA LYS A 294 26.99 -22.80 -37.39
C LYS A 294 27.63 -22.76 -36.00
N ASP A 295 26.83 -22.85 -34.94
CA ASP A 295 27.31 -22.84 -33.56
C ASP A 295 28.06 -24.13 -33.22
N MET A 296 27.54 -25.29 -33.63
CA MET A 296 28.22 -26.57 -33.51
C MET A 296 29.55 -26.57 -34.27
N ILE A 297 29.60 -26.00 -35.48
CA ILE A 297 30.85 -25.83 -36.21
C ILE A 297 31.78 -24.88 -35.45
N ALA A 298 31.29 -23.76 -34.90
CA ALA A 298 32.14 -22.84 -34.13
C ALA A 298 32.73 -23.49 -32.87
N ILE A 299 31.98 -24.38 -32.21
CA ILE A 299 32.41 -25.11 -31.00
C ILE A 299 33.34 -26.27 -31.35
N LEU A 300 33.06 -27.01 -32.43
CA LEU A 300 33.82 -28.18 -32.87
C LEU A 300 35.01 -27.82 -33.76
N SER A 301 35.05 -26.59 -34.30
CA SER A 301 36.21 -26.10 -35.06
C SER A 301 37.39 -26.03 -34.10
N PRO A 302 38.47 -26.80 -34.35
CA PRO A 302 39.65 -26.74 -33.51
C PRO A 302 40.18 -25.31 -33.51
N LYS A 303 40.22 -24.68 -32.33
CA LYS A 303 40.94 -23.43 -32.13
C LYS A 303 42.42 -23.75 -32.37
N LYS A 304 42.90 -23.56 -33.62
CA LYS A 304 44.31 -23.69 -33.96
C LYS A 304 45.08 -22.70 -33.09
N VAL A 305 45.73 -23.25 -32.05
CA VAL A 305 46.86 -22.62 -31.40
C VAL A 305 47.93 -22.46 -32.47
N LEU A 306 48.42 -21.24 -32.60
CA LEU A 306 49.42 -20.80 -33.57
C LEU A 306 50.73 -21.57 -33.38
N VAL A 307 51.10 -22.44 -34.33
CA VAL A 307 52.49 -22.84 -34.61
C VAL A 307 52.61 -23.10 -36.12
N GLN A 308 53.42 -22.30 -36.82
CA GLN A 308 54.00 -22.62 -38.14
C GLN A 308 54.96 -23.84 -38.01
N PRO A 309 55.23 -24.72 -39.00
CA PRO A 309 55.60 -24.37 -40.40
C PRO A 309 55.22 -25.37 -41.54
N GLU A 310 55.35 -24.86 -42.78
CA GLU A 310 55.72 -25.49 -44.09
C GLU A 310 54.89 -26.60 -44.80
N PRO A 311 54.89 -26.63 -46.16
CA PRO A 311 53.96 -27.40 -47.00
C PRO A 311 54.63 -28.55 -47.79
N ALA A 312 53.83 -29.55 -48.15
CA ALA A 312 54.01 -30.52 -49.25
C ALA A 312 52.93 -31.60 -49.09
N ASP A 313 52.42 -32.30 -50.09
CA ASP A 313 52.36 -32.25 -51.55
C ASP A 313 51.54 -33.52 -51.91
N ASP A 314 50.95 -33.54 -53.09
CA ASP A 314 50.67 -34.76 -53.88
C ASP A 314 49.69 -35.84 -53.34
N SER A 315 48.92 -36.60 -54.14
CA SER A 315 48.70 -36.63 -55.58
C SER A 315 47.55 -37.62 -55.90
N LEU A 316 46.91 -37.41 -57.05
CA LEU A 316 46.34 -38.35 -58.05
C LEU A 316 45.49 -39.59 -57.61
N GLU A 317 44.27 -39.78 -58.15
CA GLU A 317 43.94 -40.45 -59.45
C GLU A 317 44.35 -41.94 -59.47
N GLN A 318 43.65 -42.94 -60.04
CA GLN A 318 42.57 -43.07 -61.02
C GLN A 318 42.39 -44.59 -61.26
N ALA A 319 41.42 -44.95 -62.11
CA ALA A 319 41.37 -46.16 -62.95
C ALA A 319 40.62 -47.41 -62.45
N VAL A 320 39.35 -47.43 -62.87
CA VAL A 320 38.65 -48.48 -63.64
C VAL A 320 39.52 -49.59 -64.25
N SER A 321 39.09 -50.85 -64.12
CA SER A 321 39.08 -51.82 -65.25
C SER A 321 38.15 -53.01 -64.97
N GLU A 322 37.41 -53.38 -66.01
CA GLU A 322 36.49 -54.52 -66.17
C GLU A 322 37.27 -55.81 -66.49
N ASP A 323 36.69 -56.98 -66.16
CA ASP A 323 36.26 -58.05 -67.09
C ASP A 323 36.31 -59.47 -66.46
N GLU A 324 35.44 -60.35 -66.96
CA GLU A 324 34.94 -61.60 -66.37
C GLU A 324 35.82 -62.85 -66.55
N GLU A 325 35.69 -63.85 -65.65
CA GLU A 325 35.17 -65.21 -65.94
C GLU A 325 35.43 -66.22 -64.79
N GLU A 326 34.32 -66.80 -64.31
CA GLU A 326 34.10 -68.19 -63.89
C GLU A 326 35.13 -68.95 -63.01
N SER A 327 34.86 -69.02 -61.70
CA SER A 327 35.14 -70.23 -60.91
C SER A 327 34.16 -70.39 -59.76
N GLY A 328 33.59 -71.60 -59.69
CA GLY A 328 32.41 -71.95 -58.93
C GLY A 328 32.57 -71.93 -57.40
N ASP A 329 31.41 -71.88 -56.76
CA ASP A 329 31.11 -72.25 -55.37
C ASP A 329 31.73 -71.47 -54.20
N CYS A 330 32.69 -70.57 -54.40
CA CYS A 330 33.17 -69.73 -53.29
C CYS A 330 32.28 -68.50 -53.00
N SER A 331 31.45 -68.04 -53.95
CA SER A 331 30.74 -66.75 -53.82
C SER A 331 29.49 -66.83 -52.92
N ARG A 332 28.80 -67.97 -52.87
CA ARG A 332 27.55 -68.08 -52.11
C ARG A 332 27.79 -68.25 -50.61
N GLU A 333 28.73 -69.11 -50.22
CA GLU A 333 29.19 -69.21 -48.81
C GLU A 333 29.99 -67.97 -48.37
N SER A 334 30.77 -67.33 -49.25
CA SER A 334 31.48 -66.07 -48.91
C SER A 334 30.53 -64.89 -48.69
N VAL A 335 29.46 -64.77 -49.50
CA VAL A 335 28.44 -63.71 -49.32
C VAL A 335 27.53 -64.01 -48.13
N GLU A 336 27.19 -65.28 -47.88
CA GLU A 336 26.42 -65.68 -46.70
C GLU A 336 27.25 -65.50 -45.42
N GLN A 337 28.52 -65.91 -45.40
CA GLN A 337 29.48 -65.61 -44.33
C GLN A 337 29.72 -64.10 -44.15
N SER A 338 29.78 -63.32 -45.23
CA SER A 338 29.89 -61.86 -45.19
C SER A 338 28.62 -61.21 -44.62
N CYS A 339 27.44 -61.74 -44.94
CA CYS A 339 26.16 -61.30 -44.38
C CYS A 339 26.03 -61.69 -42.91
N GLU A 340 26.40 -62.92 -42.54
CA GLU A 340 26.49 -63.37 -41.15
C GLU A 340 27.49 -62.51 -40.38
N GLN A 341 28.65 -62.18 -40.97
CA GLN A 341 29.67 -61.36 -40.37
C GLN A 341 29.20 -59.90 -40.21
N ALA A 342 28.52 -59.32 -41.19
CA ALA A 342 27.93 -57.99 -41.10
C ALA A 342 26.81 -57.93 -40.06
N ARG A 343 25.97 -58.98 -39.98
CA ARG A 343 24.94 -59.14 -38.95
C ARG A 343 25.54 -59.28 -37.56
N GLN A 344 26.59 -60.07 -37.43
CA GLN A 344 27.30 -60.26 -36.17
C GLN A 344 27.99 -58.96 -35.74
N GLN A 345 28.68 -58.27 -36.66
CA GLN A 345 29.28 -56.95 -36.41
C GLN A 345 28.26 -55.90 -36.01
N LEU A 346 27.09 -55.86 -36.66
CA LEU A 346 26.00 -54.97 -36.29
C LEU A 346 25.45 -55.30 -34.91
N THR A 347 25.25 -56.58 -34.62
CA THR A 347 24.74 -57.04 -33.32
C THR A 347 25.75 -56.74 -32.21
N ASP A 348 27.04 -56.93 -32.47
CA ASP A 348 28.10 -56.63 -31.50
C ASP A 348 28.31 -55.12 -31.33
N SER A 349 28.11 -54.33 -32.38
CA SER A 349 28.06 -52.87 -32.31
C SER A 349 26.89 -52.39 -31.46
N ILE A 350 25.69 -52.92 -31.67
CA ILE A 350 24.50 -52.58 -30.86
C ILE A 350 24.71 -53.01 -29.39
N ARG A 351 25.25 -54.21 -29.14
CA ARG A 351 25.58 -54.67 -27.79
C ARG A 351 26.64 -53.79 -27.13
N LEU A 352 27.62 -53.31 -27.89
CA LEU A 352 28.64 -52.39 -27.38
C LEU A 352 28.04 -51.03 -27.03
N GLN A 353 27.22 -50.46 -27.91
CA GLN A 353 26.53 -49.20 -27.64
C GLN A 353 25.55 -49.32 -26.47
N TRP A 354 24.84 -50.43 -26.35
CA TRP A 354 23.97 -50.71 -25.21
C TRP A 354 24.75 -50.82 -23.90
N ARG A 355 25.90 -51.50 -23.90
CA ARG A 355 26.79 -51.55 -22.72
C ARG A 355 27.32 -50.17 -22.34
N LYS A 356 27.72 -49.37 -23.33
CA LYS A 356 28.17 -47.97 -23.11
C LYS A 356 27.05 -47.12 -22.52
N LEU A 357 25.83 -47.22 -23.07
CA LEU A 357 24.66 -46.51 -22.58
C LEU A 357 24.27 -46.95 -21.17
N LYS A 358 24.23 -48.26 -20.92
CA LYS A 358 23.93 -48.81 -19.59
C LYS A 358 24.95 -48.34 -18.55
N SER A 359 26.24 -48.37 -18.88
CA SER A 359 27.29 -47.85 -18.01
C SER A 359 27.15 -46.34 -17.79
N HIS A 360 26.82 -45.58 -18.82
CA HIS A 360 26.58 -44.15 -18.70
C HIS A 360 25.36 -43.84 -17.82
N MET A 361 24.27 -44.59 -17.98
CA MET A 361 23.05 -44.45 -17.19
C MET A 361 23.29 -44.84 -15.74
N GLN A 362 24.04 -45.90 -15.46
CA GLN A 362 24.45 -46.28 -14.11
C GLN A 362 25.36 -45.22 -13.47
N ARG A 363 26.26 -44.59 -14.24
CA ARG A 363 27.06 -43.47 -13.75
C ARG A 363 26.20 -42.25 -13.44
N LEU A 364 25.28 -41.89 -14.32
CA LEU A 364 24.34 -40.80 -14.09
C LEU A 364 23.45 -41.07 -12.87
N ASP A 365 22.98 -42.29 -12.69
CA ASP A 365 22.15 -42.69 -11.55
C ASP A 365 22.95 -42.65 -10.23
N SER A 366 24.20 -43.14 -10.26
CA SER A 366 25.11 -43.01 -9.12
C SER A 366 25.44 -41.54 -8.81
N GLN A 367 25.59 -40.69 -9.84
CA GLN A 367 25.87 -39.27 -9.68
C GLN A 367 24.64 -38.52 -9.16
N ALA A 368 23.44 -38.86 -9.64
CA ALA A 368 22.18 -38.31 -9.17
C ALA A 368 21.90 -38.71 -7.73
N SER A 369 22.18 -39.96 -7.35
CA SER A 369 22.07 -40.42 -5.96
C SER A 369 23.06 -39.71 -5.04
N LEU A 370 24.29 -39.47 -5.50
CA LEU A 370 25.32 -38.78 -4.72
C LEU A 370 25.01 -37.28 -4.57
N VAL A 371 24.44 -36.66 -5.62
CA VAL A 371 23.92 -35.28 -5.56
C VAL A 371 22.71 -35.20 -4.64
N ALA A 372 21.76 -36.13 -4.72
CA ALA A 372 20.58 -36.15 -3.85
C ALA A 372 20.95 -36.36 -2.37
N CYS A 373 21.89 -37.26 -2.05
CA CYS A 373 22.39 -37.41 -0.69
C CYS A 373 23.14 -36.17 -0.20
N GLN A 374 23.98 -35.55 -1.05
CA GLN A 374 24.66 -34.29 -0.69
C GLN A 374 23.68 -33.12 -0.53
N GLU A 375 22.61 -33.07 -1.31
CA GLU A 375 21.58 -32.05 -1.18
C GLU A 375 20.77 -32.25 0.10
N LEU A 376 20.38 -33.47 0.45
CA LEU A 376 19.72 -33.76 1.73
C LEU A 376 20.62 -33.48 2.94
N GLU A 377 21.89 -33.89 2.91
CA GLU A 377 22.84 -33.58 3.98
C GLU A 377 23.13 -32.08 4.09
N ARG A 378 23.21 -31.35 2.95
CA ARG A 378 23.33 -29.89 2.97
C ARG A 378 22.07 -29.23 3.49
N ASP A 379 20.89 -29.70 3.12
CA ASP A 379 19.61 -29.12 3.56
C ASP A 379 19.37 -29.40 5.05
N GLU A 380 19.69 -30.60 5.55
CA GLU A 380 19.67 -30.91 6.99
C GLU A 380 20.73 -30.12 7.77
N MET A 381 21.95 -29.95 7.23
CA MET A 381 23.00 -29.16 7.87
C MET A 381 22.68 -27.66 7.86
N MET A 382 22.05 -27.15 6.80
CA MET A 382 21.57 -25.78 6.70
C MET A 382 20.40 -25.54 7.65
N SER A 383 19.42 -26.44 7.70
CA SER A 383 18.29 -26.37 8.64
C SER A 383 18.76 -26.41 10.10
N ARG A 384 19.72 -27.28 10.42
CA ARG A 384 20.32 -27.33 11.77
C ARG A 384 21.08 -26.05 12.10
N LYS A 385 21.84 -25.51 11.15
CA LYS A 385 22.57 -24.26 11.35
C LYS A 385 21.62 -23.08 11.53
N GLU A 386 20.55 -23.00 10.74
CA GLU A 386 19.49 -22.00 10.89
C GLU A 386 18.82 -22.09 12.26
N GLN A 387 18.54 -23.31 12.73
CA GLN A 387 17.98 -23.54 14.07
C GLN A 387 18.97 -23.12 15.19
N GLU A 388 20.27 -23.38 15.02
CA GLU A 388 21.31 -22.94 15.96
C GLU A 388 21.46 -21.41 15.96
N ASP A 389 21.42 -20.77 14.79
CA ASP A 389 21.49 -19.31 14.64
C ASP A 389 20.24 -18.63 15.23
N GLU A 390 19.05 -19.20 15.03
CA GLU A 390 17.81 -18.72 15.64
C GLU A 390 17.82 -18.89 17.17
N MET A 391 18.37 -20.00 17.66
CA MET A 391 18.56 -20.20 19.11
C MET A 391 19.54 -19.18 19.70
N GLN A 392 20.61 -18.83 18.99
CA GLN A 392 21.54 -17.77 19.41
C GLN A 392 20.87 -16.40 19.40
N ARG A 393 20.06 -16.09 18.38
CA ARG A 393 19.28 -14.85 18.31
C ARG A 393 18.32 -14.72 19.48
N MET A 394 17.55 -15.76 19.78
CA MET A 394 16.64 -15.77 20.94
C MET A 394 17.39 -15.60 22.27
N ARG A 395 18.60 -16.15 22.40
CA ARG A 395 19.43 -15.93 23.61
C ARG A 395 19.87 -14.47 23.75
N LEU A 396 20.25 -13.82 22.65
CA LEU A 396 20.61 -12.40 22.65
C LEU A 396 19.40 -11.52 22.97
N GLU A 397 18.25 -11.80 22.39
CA GLU A 397 17.00 -11.08 22.68
C GLU A 397 16.60 -11.26 24.15
N LEU A 398 16.67 -12.48 24.70
CA LEU A 398 16.42 -12.72 26.12
C LEU A 398 17.41 -11.96 27.01
N GLN A 399 18.67 -11.85 26.61
CA GLN A 399 19.68 -11.09 27.36
C GLN A 399 19.36 -9.59 27.33
N GLN A 400 18.99 -9.04 26.17
CA GLN A 400 18.54 -7.65 26.04
C GLN A 400 17.27 -7.38 26.86
N CYS A 401 16.29 -8.29 26.84
CA CYS A 401 15.10 -8.19 27.68
C CYS A 401 15.45 -8.17 29.17
N LYS A 402 16.41 -8.99 29.62
CA LYS A 402 16.88 -8.99 31.01
C LYS A 402 17.53 -7.67 31.39
N GLU A 403 18.38 -7.13 30.53
CA GLU A 403 19.03 -5.82 30.73
C GLU A 403 18.00 -4.68 30.78
N PHE A 404 17.00 -4.74 29.90
CA PHE A 404 15.91 -3.78 29.88
C PHE A 404 15.07 -3.84 31.16
N ILE A 405 14.71 -5.04 31.61
CA ILE A 405 13.99 -5.24 32.88
C ILE A 405 14.83 -4.72 34.05
N HIS A 406 16.13 -4.96 34.05
CA HIS A 406 17.03 -4.46 35.09
C HIS A 406 17.08 -2.93 35.12
N MET A 407 17.19 -2.30 33.95
CA MET A 407 17.18 -0.84 33.82
C MET A 407 15.82 -0.24 34.21
N GLN A 408 14.70 -0.88 33.82
CA GLN A 408 13.36 -0.48 34.26
C GLN A 408 13.22 -0.56 35.78
N GLN A 409 13.73 -1.62 36.41
CA GLN A 409 13.73 -1.76 37.88
C GLN A 409 14.58 -0.66 38.54
N GLN A 410 15.74 -0.34 37.97
CA GLN A 410 16.59 0.73 38.48
C GLN A 410 15.93 2.11 38.36
N LEU A 411 15.30 2.42 37.23
CA LEU A 411 14.55 3.66 37.01
C LEU A 411 13.37 3.77 37.97
N LEU A 412 12.60 2.69 38.14
CA LEU A 412 11.49 2.65 39.08
C LEU A 412 11.96 2.90 40.51
N GLN A 413 13.08 2.29 40.91
CA GLN A 413 13.67 2.50 42.23
C GLN A 413 14.20 3.93 42.40
N GLN A 414 14.75 4.53 41.34
CA GLN A 414 15.17 5.93 41.33
C GLN A 414 13.99 6.90 41.47
N GLN A 415 12.88 6.65 40.76
CA GLN A 415 11.63 7.43 40.85
C GLN A 415 11.02 7.37 42.25
N LEU A 416 11.03 6.20 42.90
CA LEU A 416 10.52 6.05 44.27
C LEU A 416 11.46 6.68 45.32
N SER A 417 12.73 6.87 44.99
CA SER A 417 13.75 7.47 45.89
C SER A 417 13.95 8.98 45.70
N SER A 418 13.40 9.56 44.63
CA SER A 418 13.55 10.98 44.30
C SER A 418 12.30 11.74 44.74
N PRO A 419 12.39 12.74 45.63
CA PRO A 419 11.26 13.59 45.95
C PRO A 419 11.02 14.51 44.73
N CYS A 420 10.15 14.07 43.82
CA CYS A 420 9.70 14.89 42.71
C CYS A 420 8.64 15.88 43.22
N ASP A 421 8.83 17.18 42.97
CA ASP A 421 7.92 18.24 43.41
C ASP A 421 6.49 17.97 42.92
N GLU A 422 5.60 17.67 43.88
CA GLU A 422 4.17 17.32 43.72
C GLU A 422 3.42 18.30 42.79
N GLU A 423 3.86 19.55 42.75
CA GLU A 423 3.28 20.65 41.98
C GLU A 423 3.46 20.47 40.46
N THR A 424 4.59 19.90 40.03
CA THR A 424 4.86 19.64 38.60
C THR A 424 4.05 18.44 38.10
N ALA A 425 3.89 17.43 38.95
CA ALA A 425 3.08 16.26 38.65
C ALA A 425 1.58 16.61 38.56
N ALA A 426 1.09 17.51 39.41
CA ALA A 426 -0.29 17.99 39.37
C ALA A 426 -0.61 18.74 38.06
N LEU A 427 0.28 19.63 37.62
CA LEU A 427 0.08 20.42 36.40
C LEU A 427 -0.02 19.56 35.13
N LEU A 428 0.86 18.55 35.00
CA LEU A 428 0.85 17.63 33.85
C LEU A 428 -0.42 16.77 33.82
N ASN A 429 -0.93 16.37 34.99
CA ASN A 429 -2.16 15.58 35.10
C ASN A 429 -3.39 16.44 34.74
N ASP A 430 -3.42 17.70 35.16
CA ASP A 430 -4.47 18.65 34.79
C ASP A 430 -4.49 18.93 33.28
N CYS A 431 -3.33 19.00 32.62
CA CYS A 431 -3.27 19.14 31.16
C CYS A 431 -3.83 17.90 30.43
N TYR A 432 -3.46 16.69 30.86
CA TYR A 432 -3.93 15.45 30.24
C TYR A 432 -5.45 15.25 30.40
N THR A 433 -5.97 15.54 31.60
CA THR A 433 -7.41 15.44 31.86
C THR A 433 -8.23 16.45 31.06
N LEU A 434 -7.66 17.62 30.75
CA LEU A 434 -8.32 18.63 29.92
C LEU A 434 -8.40 18.20 28.44
N GLU A 435 -7.33 17.64 27.90
CA GLU A 435 -7.30 17.11 26.53
C GLU A 435 -8.32 15.97 26.35
N GLU A 436 -8.37 15.03 27.30
CA GLU A 436 -9.32 13.91 27.26
C GLU A 436 -10.78 14.40 27.32
N LYS A 437 -11.04 15.44 28.13
CA LYS A 437 -12.37 16.07 28.24
C LYS A 437 -12.78 16.77 26.94
N GLU A 438 -11.84 17.39 26.24
CA GLU A 438 -12.11 18.04 24.96
C GLU A 438 -12.39 17.01 23.87
N ARG A 439 -11.58 15.93 23.79
CA ARG A 439 -11.82 14.81 22.85
C ARG A 439 -13.20 14.19 23.06
N LEU A 440 -13.58 13.92 24.30
CA LEU A 440 -14.88 13.31 24.62
C LEU A 440 -16.05 14.23 24.22
N LYS A 441 -15.87 15.54 24.32
CA LYS A 441 -16.87 16.54 23.89
C LYS A 441 -17.04 16.54 22.37
N GLU A 442 -15.98 16.32 21.62
CA GLU A 442 -16.04 16.18 20.16
C GLU A 442 -16.71 14.87 19.73
N GLU A 443 -16.34 13.75 20.35
CA GLU A 443 -17.00 12.46 20.12
C GLU A 443 -18.50 12.53 20.42
N TRP A 444 -18.88 13.18 21.53
CA TRP A 444 -20.28 13.38 21.89
C TRP A 444 -21.04 14.26 20.88
N ARG A 445 -20.37 15.28 20.31
CA ARG A 445 -20.93 16.12 19.25
C ARG A 445 -21.19 15.30 17.99
N LEU A 446 -20.22 14.48 17.58
CA LEU A 446 -20.33 13.62 16.41
C LEU A 446 -21.46 12.59 16.57
N PHE A 447 -21.53 11.95 17.75
CA PHE A 447 -22.60 11.01 18.08
C PHE A 447 -23.99 11.67 18.04
N SER A 448 -24.11 12.88 18.60
CA SER A 448 -25.36 13.64 18.58
C SER A 448 -25.79 14.00 17.15
N GLU A 449 -24.83 14.33 16.29
CA GLU A 449 -25.10 14.60 14.88
C GLU A 449 -25.52 13.34 14.11
N GLN A 450 -24.87 12.21 14.34
CA GLN A 450 -25.29 10.93 13.76
C GLN A 450 -26.71 10.56 14.19
N LYS A 451 -27.04 10.70 15.47
CA LYS A 451 -28.40 10.47 15.97
C LYS A 451 -29.43 11.36 15.25
N ARG A 452 -29.11 12.64 15.06
CA ARG A 452 -29.96 13.58 14.30
C ARG A 452 -30.11 13.14 12.83
N ASN A 453 -29.07 12.62 12.20
CA ASN A 453 -29.12 12.11 10.83
C ASN A 453 -30.03 10.89 10.73
N PHE A 454 -29.88 9.90 11.62
CA PHE A 454 -30.75 8.72 11.66
C PHE A 454 -32.22 9.09 11.88
N GLU A 455 -32.51 10.05 12.75
CA GLU A 455 -33.88 10.53 12.94
C GLU A 455 -34.45 11.18 11.66
N ARG A 456 -33.63 11.91 10.92
CA ARG A 456 -34.02 12.53 9.65
C ARG A 456 -34.27 11.49 8.57
N GLU A 457 -33.36 10.52 8.42
CA GLU A 457 -33.53 9.40 7.51
C GLU A 457 -34.79 8.60 7.84
N ARG A 458 -35.02 8.30 9.12
CA ARG A 458 -36.24 7.60 9.56
C ARG A 458 -37.50 8.36 9.18
N LYS A 459 -37.53 9.69 9.33
CA LYS A 459 -38.65 10.52 8.86
C LYS A 459 -38.81 10.42 7.35
N ASN A 460 -37.73 10.55 6.59
CA ASN A 460 -37.75 10.45 5.12
C ASN A 460 -38.25 9.08 4.63
N PHE A 461 -37.80 7.98 5.25
CA PHE A 461 -38.28 6.64 4.92
C PHE A 461 -39.76 6.47 5.23
N THR A 462 -40.22 7.01 6.36
CA THR A 462 -41.64 6.95 6.75
C THR A 462 -42.50 7.74 5.76
N GLU A 463 -42.05 8.93 5.36
CA GLU A 463 -42.75 9.77 4.38
C GLU A 463 -42.77 9.11 2.99
N ALA A 464 -41.65 8.52 2.55
CA ALA A 464 -41.59 7.78 1.30
C ALA A 464 -42.54 6.58 1.29
N ALA A 465 -42.64 5.85 2.40
CA ALA A 465 -43.58 4.73 2.54
C ALA A 465 -45.05 5.19 2.47
N ILE A 466 -45.37 6.32 3.13
CA ILE A 466 -46.72 6.93 3.05
C ILE A 466 -47.03 7.33 1.61
N ARG A 467 -46.09 8.01 0.93
CA ARG A 467 -46.24 8.43 -0.46
C ARG A 467 -46.46 7.25 -1.40
N LEU A 468 -45.65 6.19 -1.27
CA LEU A 468 -45.82 4.96 -2.05
C LEU A 468 -47.19 4.31 -1.79
N GLY A 469 -47.68 4.38 -0.55
CA GLY A 469 -49.03 3.94 -0.20
C GLY A 469 -50.13 4.72 -0.92
N HIS A 470 -49.99 6.05 -1.03
CA HIS A 470 -50.92 6.88 -1.81
C HIS A 470 -50.86 6.57 -3.30
N GLU A 471 -49.66 6.42 -3.88
CA GLU A 471 -49.47 6.08 -5.29
C GLU A 471 -50.08 4.71 -5.63
N ARG A 472 -49.87 3.69 -4.76
CA ARG A 472 -50.51 2.38 -4.92
C ARG A 472 -52.04 2.48 -4.88
N ARG A 473 -52.59 3.24 -3.94
CA ARG A 473 -54.05 3.44 -3.85
C ARG A 473 -54.60 4.10 -5.11
N SER A 474 -53.96 5.17 -5.58
CA SER A 474 -54.34 5.85 -6.83
C SER A 474 -54.32 4.89 -8.02
N PHE A 475 -53.29 4.04 -8.12
CA PHE A 475 -53.20 3.05 -9.20
C PHE A 475 -54.29 1.98 -9.11
N GLU A 476 -54.66 1.53 -7.90
CA GLU A 476 -55.76 0.60 -7.69
C GLU A 476 -57.12 1.24 -8.04
N GLU A 477 -57.33 2.51 -7.69
CA GLU A 477 -58.49 3.30 -8.06
C GLU A 477 -58.59 3.47 -9.59
N ASP A 478 -57.49 3.83 -10.26
CA ASP A 478 -57.42 3.95 -11.73
C ASP A 478 -57.71 2.62 -12.42
N ARG A 479 -57.15 1.52 -11.91
CA ARG A 479 -57.44 0.17 -12.40
C ARG A 479 -58.91 -0.19 -12.21
N ALA A 480 -59.50 0.12 -11.05
CA ALA A 480 -60.91 -0.12 -10.78
C ALA A 480 -61.82 0.72 -11.69
N ALA A 481 -61.49 1.99 -11.91
CA ALA A 481 -62.18 2.88 -12.83
C ALA A 481 -62.06 2.40 -14.29
N TRP A 482 -60.89 1.93 -14.69
CA TRP A 482 -60.67 1.32 -15.99
C TRP A 482 -61.51 0.06 -16.19
N LEU A 483 -61.50 -0.87 -15.22
CA LEU A 483 -62.34 -2.07 -15.26
C LEU A 483 -63.83 -1.73 -15.29
N LYS A 484 -64.27 -0.75 -14.50
CA LYS A 484 -65.65 -0.23 -14.52
C LYS A 484 -66.00 0.31 -15.91
N THR A 485 -65.12 1.08 -16.53
CA THR A 485 -65.32 1.63 -17.87
C THR A 485 -65.37 0.52 -18.93
N GLN A 486 -64.48 -0.46 -18.85
CA GLN A 486 -64.51 -1.64 -19.74
C GLN A 486 -65.83 -2.41 -19.59
N PHE A 487 -66.28 -2.64 -18.35
CA PHE A 487 -67.55 -3.32 -18.10
C PHE A 487 -68.75 -2.54 -18.64
N LEU A 488 -68.82 -1.22 -18.37
CA LEU A 488 -69.88 -0.36 -18.88
C LEU A 488 -69.90 -0.29 -20.41
N ASN A 489 -68.73 -0.28 -21.06
CA ASN A 489 -68.62 -0.27 -22.52
C ASN A 489 -68.99 -1.63 -23.16
N MET A 490 -68.83 -2.74 -22.43
CA MET A 490 -69.17 -4.08 -22.89
C MET A 490 -70.63 -4.47 -22.61
N THR A 491 -71.38 -3.65 -21.87
CA THR A 491 -72.79 -3.92 -21.58
C THR A 491 -73.67 -3.39 -22.73
N PRO A 492 -74.41 -4.25 -23.47
CA PRO A 492 -75.10 -3.88 -24.72
C PRO A 492 -76.44 -3.17 -24.52
N PHE A 493 -76.58 -2.37 -23.45
CA PHE A 493 -77.77 -1.54 -23.19
C PHE A 493 -77.47 -0.03 -23.29
N VAL A 494 -76.53 0.37 -24.16
CA VAL A 494 -76.57 1.74 -24.70
C VAL A 494 -77.58 1.76 -25.83
N GLU A 495 -78.85 1.88 -25.44
CA GLU A 495 -79.92 2.21 -26.35
C GLU A 495 -79.62 3.57 -27.00
N ARG A 496 -79.60 3.59 -28.33
CA ARG A 496 -79.60 4.81 -29.14
C ARG A 496 -80.79 5.70 -28.74
N LYS A 497 -80.56 6.88 -28.17
CA LYS A 497 -81.33 8.09 -28.50
C LYS A 497 -80.46 9.35 -28.46
N ARG A 498 -80.53 10.09 -29.57
CA ARG A 498 -80.09 11.47 -29.78
C ARG A 498 -81.09 12.45 -29.09
N PRO A 499 -80.89 13.77 -29.18
CA PRO A 499 -80.32 14.69 -28.19
C PRO A 499 -81.38 15.39 -27.33
N ALA A 500 -81.03 15.87 -26.13
CA ALA A 500 -81.77 16.95 -25.48
C ALA A 500 -80.85 17.79 -24.59
N LEU A 501 -80.80 19.08 -24.91
CA LEU A 501 -80.25 20.16 -24.12
C LEU A 501 -80.89 20.17 -22.73
N SER A 502 -80.08 20.35 -21.68
CA SER A 502 -80.43 21.27 -20.59
C SER A 502 -79.21 21.58 -19.73
N GLU A 503 -78.92 22.87 -19.65
CA GLU A 503 -78.05 23.53 -18.68
C GLU A 503 -78.48 23.24 -17.23
N ALA A 504 -77.50 23.14 -16.34
CA ALA A 504 -77.50 23.69 -14.97
C ALA A 504 -76.10 23.48 -14.36
N TYR A 505 -75.27 24.51 -14.24
CA TYR A 505 -75.20 25.46 -13.10
C TYR A 505 -74.77 24.80 -11.77
N GLY A 506 -73.68 25.31 -11.19
CA GLY A 506 -73.27 25.09 -9.80
C GLY A 506 -71.75 24.94 -9.64
N ALA A 507 -70.98 26.04 -9.72
CA ALA A 507 -70.53 26.84 -8.57
C ALA A 507 -69.36 26.17 -7.81
N LEU A 508 -68.12 26.64 -7.99
CA LEU A 508 -67.48 27.75 -7.25
C LEU A 508 -67.33 27.50 -5.74
N ALA A 509 -66.08 27.25 -5.34
CA ALA A 509 -65.42 27.73 -4.12
C ALA A 509 -63.97 27.20 -4.22
N VAL A 510 -62.92 27.94 -4.60
CA VAL A 510 -62.37 29.18 -4.03
C VAL A 510 -62.54 29.26 -2.52
N SER A 511 -61.50 28.82 -1.81
CA SER A 511 -61.01 29.56 -0.64
C SER A 511 -59.54 29.24 -0.41
N GLU A 512 -58.75 30.22 -0.84
CA GLU A 512 -57.39 30.58 -0.49
C GLU A 512 -57.17 30.71 1.03
N SER A 513 -56.04 30.23 1.55
CA SER A 513 -55.29 30.74 2.73
C SER A 513 -54.15 29.76 3.07
N ARG A 514 -52.92 29.99 2.61
CA ARG A 514 -51.88 30.75 3.32
C ARG A 514 -51.88 30.53 4.85
N LEU A 515 -50.90 29.80 5.36
CA LEU A 515 -49.80 30.34 6.19
C LEU A 515 -49.04 29.19 6.85
N THR A 516 -47.73 29.18 6.62
CA THR A 516 -46.72 28.53 7.46
C THR A 516 -46.79 29.07 8.88
N PRO A 517 -46.34 28.28 9.87
CA PRO A 517 -45.19 28.80 10.60
C PRO A 517 -44.12 27.75 10.92
N LEU A 518 -42.89 28.25 10.83
CA LEU A 518 -41.71 27.88 11.62
C LEU A 518 -42.06 27.49 13.05
N HIS A 519 -41.45 26.41 13.55
CA HIS A 519 -40.99 26.37 14.93
C HIS A 519 -39.81 25.41 15.11
N ARG A 520 -38.74 25.99 15.67
CA ARG A 520 -37.69 25.46 16.56
C ARG A 520 -37.02 24.12 16.24
#